data_AF-G6EK37-F1
#
_entry.id   AF-G6EK37-F1
#
_cell.length_a   1.000
_cell.length_b   1.000
_cell.length_c   1.000
_cell.angle_alpha   90.00
_cell.angle_beta   90.00
_cell.angle_gamma   90.00
#
_symmetry.space_group_name_H-M   'P 1'
#
loop_
_entity.id
_entity.type
_entity.pdbx_description
1 polymer ?
#
loop_
_entity_poly.entity_id
_entity_poly.type
_entity_poly.pdbx_seq_one_letter_code
_entity_poly.pdbx_strand_id
1 'polypeptide(L)'
;MVTRDTVVLTLDRSPQNLEYWMNAVLDITSPRMQGKIKADLLKIVNEQRGSSISQFFTIEKMGLDTSKLRSEVTGSLHTIVGNKVISNERRTFRYDWEYSGLSLKLIGFGMVTAEEGKDK
;
A
#
# COMPACT_ATOMS: atom_id res chain seq x y z
N MET A 1 6.65 13.44 -3.54
CA MET A 1 6.52 13.42 -2.05
C MET A 1 6.46 11.95 -1.68
N VAL A 2 7.40 11.42 -0.88
CA VAL A 2 7.58 9.96 -0.70
C VAL A 2 6.26 9.23 -0.39
N THR A 3 5.47 9.70 0.59
CA THR A 3 4.19 9.07 0.96
C THR A 3 3.19 9.01 -0.20
N ARG A 4 3.02 10.10 -0.96
CA ARG A 4 2.06 10.16 -2.08
C ARG A 4 2.43 9.12 -3.14
N ASP A 5 3.71 9.08 -3.50
CA ASP A 5 4.21 8.21 -4.56
C ASP A 5 4.12 6.74 -4.13
N THR A 6 4.38 6.44 -2.84
CA THR A 6 4.21 5.10 -2.28
C THR A 6 2.75 4.65 -2.17
N VAL A 7 1.80 5.54 -1.91
CA VAL A 7 0.38 5.19 -1.90
C VAL A 7 -0.08 4.71 -3.27
N VAL A 8 0.21 5.50 -4.30
CA VAL A 8 -0.08 5.13 -5.69
C VAL A 8 0.60 3.81 -6.03
N LEU A 9 1.89 3.68 -5.71
CA LEU A 9 2.63 2.44 -5.95
C LEU A 9 2.03 1.21 -5.26
N THR A 10 1.58 1.34 -4.01
CA THR A 10 1.14 0.18 -3.22
C THR A 10 -0.31 -0.23 -3.49
N LEU A 11 -1.17 0.73 -3.88
CA LEU A 11 -2.61 0.52 -3.99
C LEU A 11 -3.13 0.47 -5.44
N ASP A 12 -2.36 0.94 -6.42
CA ASP A 12 -2.73 0.88 -7.84
C ASP A 12 -2.14 -0.37 -8.50
N ARG A 13 -2.98 -1.37 -8.70
CA ARG A 13 -2.58 -2.68 -9.22
C ARG A 13 -3.62 -3.30 -10.14
N SER A 14 -3.13 -4.07 -11.09
CA SER A 14 -3.91 -4.76 -12.12
C SER A 14 -3.15 -6.02 -12.53
N PRO A 15 -3.81 -7.02 -13.14
CA PRO A 15 -3.14 -8.24 -13.58
C PRO A 15 -1.93 -7.96 -14.50
N GLN A 16 -1.96 -6.86 -15.25
CA GLN A 16 -0.93 -6.44 -16.20
C GLN A 16 0.34 -5.89 -15.52
N ASN A 17 0.25 -5.39 -14.29
CA ASN A 17 1.39 -4.76 -13.60
C ASN A 17 1.79 -5.45 -12.28
N LEU A 18 1.20 -6.59 -11.90
CA LEU A 18 1.46 -7.25 -10.62
C LEU A 18 2.94 -7.55 -10.35
N GLU A 19 3.70 -7.98 -11.36
CA GLU A 19 5.12 -8.29 -11.20
C GLU A 19 5.95 -7.02 -10.95
N TYR A 20 5.74 -5.99 -11.76
CA TYR A 20 6.35 -4.69 -11.57
C TYR A 20 5.99 -4.10 -10.20
N TRP A 21 4.70 -4.11 -9.84
CA TRP A 21 4.18 -3.65 -8.57
C TRP A 21 4.90 -4.30 -7.39
N MET A 22 4.98 -5.64 -7.37
CA MET A 22 5.65 -6.37 -6.29
C MET A 22 7.12 -5.97 -6.17
N ASN A 23 7.85 -5.94 -7.28
CA ASN A 23 9.28 -5.61 -7.28
C ASN A 23 9.52 -4.17 -6.81
N ALA A 24 8.73 -3.22 -7.32
CA ALA A 24 8.87 -1.82 -6.94
C ALA A 24 8.52 -1.56 -5.45
N VAL A 25 7.54 -2.28 -4.87
CA VAL A 25 7.29 -2.20 -3.42
C VAL A 25 8.47 -2.78 -2.63
N LEU A 26 9.10 -3.87 -3.09
CA LEU A 26 10.28 -4.46 -2.43
C LEU A 26 11.53 -3.57 -2.50
N ASP A 27 11.70 -2.78 -3.56
CA ASP A 27 12.84 -1.86 -3.72
C ASP A 27 12.84 -0.73 -2.68
N ILE A 28 11.64 -0.26 -2.30
CA ILE A 28 11.48 0.76 -1.26
C ILE A 28 11.39 0.16 0.15
N THR A 29 11.26 -1.16 0.26
CA THR A 29 11.16 -1.87 1.53
C THR A 29 12.52 -1.98 2.21
N SER A 30 12.53 -1.87 3.54
CA SER A 30 13.75 -2.10 4.33
C SER A 30 14.28 -3.52 4.15
N PRO A 31 15.61 -3.74 4.03
CA PRO A 31 16.20 -5.07 3.94
C PRO A 31 15.73 -6.03 5.02
N ARG A 32 15.54 -5.55 6.27
CA ARG A 32 15.10 -6.41 7.38
C ARG A 32 13.64 -6.85 7.27
N MET A 33 12.83 -6.13 6.49
CA MET A 33 11.40 -6.42 6.31
C MET A 33 11.08 -7.08 4.97
N GLN A 34 12.05 -7.16 4.04
CA GLN A 34 11.83 -7.70 2.69
C GLN A 34 11.22 -9.10 2.70
N GLY A 35 11.71 -10.02 3.55
CA GLY A 35 11.19 -11.39 3.59
C GLY A 35 9.72 -11.46 3.98
N LYS A 36 9.33 -10.72 5.02
CA LYS A 36 7.93 -10.65 5.51
C LYS A 36 7.03 -9.99 4.46
N ILE A 37 7.42 -8.80 3.98
CA ILE A 37 6.62 -8.06 3.01
C ILE A 37 6.49 -8.84 1.70
N LYS A 38 7.56 -9.47 1.20
CA LYS A 38 7.49 -10.33 0.01
C LYS A 38 6.47 -11.45 0.17
N ALA A 39 6.44 -12.12 1.32
CA ALA A 39 5.46 -13.17 1.59
C ALA A 39 4.02 -12.66 1.53
N ASP A 40 3.76 -11.47 2.07
CA ASP A 40 2.42 -10.85 2.04
C ASP A 40 2.04 -10.37 0.64
N LEU A 41 2.97 -9.77 -0.11
CA LEU A 41 2.74 -9.38 -1.51
C LEU A 41 2.48 -10.60 -2.40
N LEU A 42 3.19 -11.71 -2.20
CA LEU A 42 2.98 -12.94 -2.97
C LEU A 42 1.56 -13.51 -2.82
N LYS A 43 0.92 -13.37 -1.64
CA LYS A 43 -0.48 -13.74 -1.46
C LYS A 43 -1.38 -12.93 -2.41
N ILE A 44 -1.20 -11.62 -2.43
CA ILE A 44 -1.94 -10.70 -3.32
C ILE A 44 -1.69 -11.03 -4.79
N VAL A 45 -0.42 -11.28 -5.18
CA VAL A 45 -0.07 -11.68 -6.54
C VAL A 45 -0.79 -12.98 -6.92
N ASN A 46 -0.78 -13.98 -6.05
CA ASN A 46 -1.39 -15.28 -6.34
C ASN A 46 -2.92 -15.19 -6.44
N GLU A 47 -3.56 -14.33 -5.64
CA GLU A 47 -5.00 -14.08 -5.69
C GLU A 47 -5.42 -13.32 -6.96
N GLN A 48 -4.61 -12.36 -7.41
CA GLN A 48 -4.96 -11.52 -8.56
C GLN A 48 -4.44 -12.05 -9.89
N ARG A 49 -3.45 -12.96 -9.88
CA ARG A 49 -2.92 -13.59 -11.09
C ARG A 49 -4.01 -14.44 -11.75
N GLY A 50 -4.27 -14.17 -13.03
CA GLY A 50 -5.34 -14.84 -13.78
C GLY A 50 -6.74 -14.35 -13.43
N SER A 51 -6.89 -13.42 -12.48
CA SER A 51 -8.14 -12.71 -12.24
C SER A 51 -8.32 -11.56 -13.22
N SER A 52 -9.51 -10.96 -13.24
CA SER A 52 -9.77 -9.68 -13.91
C SER A 52 -9.91 -8.52 -12.91
N ILE A 53 -9.34 -8.67 -11.71
CA ILE A 53 -9.44 -7.68 -10.63
C ILE A 53 -8.36 -6.62 -10.79
N SER A 54 -8.78 -5.36 -10.89
CA SER A 54 -7.91 -4.18 -10.85
C SER A 54 -8.34 -3.25 -9.72
N GLN A 55 -7.39 -2.56 -9.11
CA GLN A 55 -7.62 -1.60 -8.04
C GLN A 55 -6.85 -0.32 -8.29
N PHE A 56 -7.45 0.81 -7.89
CA PHE A 56 -6.77 2.09 -7.86
C PHE A 56 -7.29 2.93 -6.69
N PHE A 57 -6.48 3.86 -6.22
CA PHE A 57 -6.78 4.65 -5.02
C PHE A 57 -6.80 6.15 -5.30
N THR A 58 -7.92 6.79 -4.99
CA THR A 58 -8.07 8.24 -5.07
C THR A 58 -7.80 8.86 -3.71
N ILE A 59 -6.66 9.56 -3.57
CA ILE A 59 -6.26 10.21 -2.30
C ILE A 59 -7.18 11.40 -1.98
N GLU A 60 -7.72 11.44 -0.76
CA GLU A 60 -8.55 12.54 -0.25
C GLU A 60 -7.82 13.36 0.82
N LYS A 61 -7.11 12.69 1.72
CA LYS A 61 -6.41 13.31 2.87
C LYS A 61 -5.13 12.55 3.19
N MET A 62 -4.12 13.28 3.64
CA MET A 62 -2.85 12.72 4.11
C MET A 62 -2.43 13.36 5.43
N GLY A 63 -2.01 12.54 6.39
CA GLY A 63 -1.40 12.95 7.66
C GLY A 63 0.00 12.35 7.79
N LEU A 64 0.94 13.13 8.31
CA LEU A 64 2.33 12.73 8.50
C LEU A 64 2.71 12.94 9.98
N ASP A 65 3.23 11.90 10.61
CA ASP A 65 3.88 11.96 11.92
C ASP A 65 5.37 11.68 11.73
N THR A 66 6.16 12.75 11.65
CA THR A 66 7.60 12.65 11.44
C THR A 66 8.35 12.19 12.70
N SER A 67 7.74 12.28 13.88
CA SER A 67 8.33 11.81 15.13
C SER A 67 8.26 10.29 15.26
N LYS A 68 7.18 9.69 14.75
CA LYS A 68 6.97 8.23 14.71
C LYS A 68 7.33 7.60 13.37
N LEU A 69 7.79 8.40 12.40
CA LEU A 69 8.04 7.98 11.02
C LEU A 69 6.85 7.20 10.45
N ARG A 70 5.68 7.83 10.51
CA ARG A 70 4.41 7.24 10.10
C ARG A 70 3.65 8.17 9.17
N SER A 71 2.94 7.58 8.22
CA SER A 71 1.99 8.29 7.36
C SER A 71 0.65 7.60 7.37
N GLU A 72 -0.43 8.38 7.36
CA GLU A 72 -1.79 7.86 7.17
C GLU A 72 -2.45 8.58 6.00
N VAL A 73 -3.08 7.82 5.11
CA VAL A 73 -3.68 8.35 3.89
C VAL A 73 -5.08 7.82 3.76
N THR A 74 -6.04 8.73 3.77
CA THR A 74 -7.46 8.43 3.57
C THR A 74 -7.85 8.76 2.14
N GLY A 75 -8.68 7.91 1.56
CA GLY A 75 -9.12 8.05 0.19
C GLY A 75 -10.11 6.96 -0.20
N SER A 76 -10.46 6.93 -1.48
CA SER A 76 -11.41 6.00 -2.05
C SER A 76 -10.66 4.89 -2.79
N LEU A 77 -10.81 3.65 -2.32
CA LEU A 77 -10.30 2.44 -2.99
C LEU A 77 -11.34 1.92 -3.96
N HIS A 78 -11.02 1.97 -5.24
CA HIS A 78 -11.87 1.47 -6.31
C HIS A 78 -11.44 0.05 -6.67
N THR A 79 -12.41 -0.86 -6.80
CA THR A 79 -12.17 -2.21 -7.30
C THR A 79 -12.99 -2.45 -8.56
N ILE A 80 -12.32 -2.87 -9.62
CA ILE A 80 -12.87 -3.17 -10.94
C ILE A 80 -12.71 -4.67 -11.20
N VAL A 81 -13.75 -5.31 -11.73
CA VAL A 81 -13.68 -6.67 -12.27
C VAL A 81 -14.05 -6.64 -13.75
N GLY A 82 -13.09 -6.98 -14.61
CA GLY A 82 -13.25 -6.87 -16.05
C GLY A 82 -13.43 -5.40 -16.45
N ASN A 83 -14.66 -5.04 -16.83
CA ASN A 83 -15.03 -3.68 -17.24
C ASN A 83 -16.01 -2.98 -16.27
N LYS A 84 -16.31 -3.59 -15.11
CA LYS A 84 -17.30 -3.08 -14.16
C LYS A 84 -16.66 -2.70 -12.83
N VAL A 85 -16.99 -1.51 -12.34
CA VAL A 85 -16.69 -1.12 -10.95
C VAL A 85 -17.60 -1.92 -10.02
N ILE A 86 -17.00 -2.68 -9.11
CA ILE A 86 -17.74 -3.53 -8.16
C ILE A 86 -17.76 -2.96 -6.74
N SER A 87 -16.78 -2.12 -6.39
CA SER A 87 -16.71 -1.48 -5.07
C SER A 87 -16.00 -0.14 -5.17
N ASN A 88 -16.44 0.80 -4.33
CA ASN A 88 -15.78 2.07 -4.05
C ASN A 88 -15.90 2.34 -2.56
N GLU A 89 -14.80 2.19 -1.83
CA GLU A 89 -14.78 2.23 -0.38
C GLU A 89 -13.82 3.30 0.14
N ARG A 90 -14.31 4.15 1.04
CA ARG A 90 -13.45 5.07 1.76
C ARG A 90 -12.63 4.32 2.80
N ARG A 91 -11.31 4.30 2.62
CA ARG A 91 -10.35 3.56 3.46
C ARG A 91 -9.21 4.49 3.91
N THR A 92 -8.61 4.16 5.05
CA THR A 92 -7.37 4.77 5.51
C THR A 92 -6.27 3.73 5.50
N PHE A 93 -5.13 4.06 4.91
CA PHE A 93 -3.93 3.22 4.90
C PHE A 93 -2.83 3.87 5.73
N ARG A 94 -2.18 3.08 6.56
CA ARG A 94 -1.01 3.47 7.35
C ARG A 94 0.24 2.93 6.69
N TYR A 95 1.29 3.73 6.69
CA TYR A 95 2.63 3.40 6.23
C TYR A 95 3.61 3.70 7.35
N ASP A 96 4.39 2.70 7.74
CA ASP A 96 5.43 2.81 8.74
C ASP A 96 6.80 2.81 8.05
N TRP A 97 7.68 3.68 8.52
CA TRP A 97 8.97 3.94 7.90
C TRP A 97 10.11 3.79 8.89
N GLU A 98 11.31 3.59 8.36
CA GLU A 98 12.54 3.74 9.12
C GLU A 98 13.62 4.42 8.29
N TYR A 99 14.62 4.99 8.97
CA TYR A 99 15.83 5.43 8.30
C TYR A 99 16.79 4.25 8.12
N SER A 100 17.30 4.11 6.90
CA SER A 100 18.45 3.27 6.57
C SER A 100 19.53 4.19 6.00
N GLY A 101 20.47 4.60 6.87
CA GLY A 101 21.38 5.69 6.57
C GLY A 101 20.63 7.00 6.34
N LEU A 102 20.80 7.59 5.15
CA LEU A 102 20.12 8.83 4.74
C LEU A 102 18.80 8.59 3.99
N SER A 103 18.43 7.33 3.75
CA SER A 103 17.24 6.97 2.99
C SER A 103 16.09 6.55 3.91
N LEU A 104 14.87 6.93 3.55
CA LEU A 104 13.66 6.42 4.19
C LEU A 104 13.27 5.09 3.52
N LYS A 105 13.00 4.06 4.33
CA LYS A 105 12.60 2.72 3.87
C LYS A 105 11.27 2.31 4.49
N LEU A 106 10.44 1.65 3.69
CA LEU A 106 9.15 1.12 4.12
C LEU A 106 9.35 -0.11 5.00
N ILE A 107 8.75 -0.14 6.18
CA ILE A 107 8.80 -1.30 7.08
C ILE A 107 7.45 -2.01 7.23
N GLY A 108 6.38 -1.35 6.80
CA GLY A 108 5.04 -1.94 6.75
C GLY A 108 4.02 -0.98 6.16
N PHE A 109 2.95 -1.53 5.61
CA PHE A 109 1.78 -0.77 5.23
C PHE A 109 0.53 -1.64 5.34
N GLY A 110 -0.62 -1.03 5.60
CA GLY A 110 -1.87 -1.75 5.78
C GLY A 110 -3.06 -0.83 5.95
N MET A 111 -4.26 -1.39 5.81
CA MET A 111 -5.50 -0.67 6.09
C MET A 111 -5.65 -0.48 7.60
N VAL A 112 -5.91 0.74 8.04
CA VAL A 112 -6.27 1.03 9.43
C VAL A 112 -7.68 0.51 9.68
N THR A 113 -7.80 -0.45 10.60
CA THR A 113 -9.11 -0.95 11.04
C THR A 113 -9.59 -0.16 12.27
N ALA A 114 -10.89 -0.19 12.57
CA ALA A 114 -11.48 0.58 13.67
C ALA A 114 -10.92 0.22 15.06
N GLU A 115 -10.24 -0.92 15.20
CA GLU A 115 -9.54 -1.31 16.42
C GLU A 115 -8.18 -0.60 16.58
N GLU A 116 -7.49 -0.29 15.47
CA GLU A 116 -6.18 0.38 15.46
C GLU A 116 -6.25 1.92 15.58
N GLY A 117 -7.45 2.49 15.42
CA GLY A 117 -7.72 3.92 15.61
C GLY A 117 -7.94 4.32 17.07
N LYS A 118 -7.83 3.37 18.02
CA LYS A 118 -8.02 3.58 19.46
C LYS A 118 -6.71 3.69 20.27
N ASP A 119 -5.56 3.83 19.61
CA ASP A 119 -4.37 4.26 20.34
C ASP A 119 -4.43 5.77 20.56
N LYS A 120 -4.61 6.11 21.84
CA LYS A 120 -4.70 7.45 22.43
C LYS A 120 -3.51 8.35 22.12
#